data_AF-A0A453ST31-F1
#
_entry.id   AF-A0A453ST31-F1
#
_cell.length_a   1.000
_cell.length_b   1.000
_cell.length_c   1.000
_cell.angle_alpha   90.00
_cell.angle_beta   90.00
_cell.angle_gamma   90.00
#
_symmetry.space_group_name_H-M   'P 1'
#
loop_
_entity.id
_entity.type
_entity.pdbx_description
1 polymer ?
#
loop_
_entity_poly.entity_id
_entity_poly.type
_entity_poly.pdbx_seq_one_letter_code
_entity_poly.pdbx_strand_id
1 'polypeptide(L)'
;SATHLTGRPPGAEAMVAELRRDDMAEEAGTIRDSVAFRLVERVLQSVRMEPFLIAPYDLEQYRMMVGTLDTSRTKNRDDEALYVTYLKALSEAVSKIDITYHHSLLNNIFAVRIWYLQRDTMVALLDLITRLAAVADQYLRECLQMLVNNFTPPIVERNEVPTWAVSRKKDIFSHLCGSLKTISDTVPLAPRMLRDIIDRSMPKLFDNKAKMISFVECMLGLDTDRMGDLIGAILLAKVVDLLTELDVNITWEDILQEEHDKGIFEMELEDLDADDDGDGFGQAGTKVCLGGNACAEKLDGLMVVVCEHLKSLDRQRLYKEFVILKTIFRASLLRVHRSKFAQFIMFYTCSLDPKTLGEGFAVFLTDIVTEKKEDPISRMSAVSYVGSYLSRARFISADTVVTILKKLVDWCVDYCDHQSKREATPIPNHQLFYATCQ
;
A
#
# COMPACT_ATOMS: atom_id res chain seq x y z
N SER A 1 67.97 48.34 -13.18
CA SER A 1 67.44 47.74 -14.42
C SER A 1 66.00 47.35 -14.22
N ALA A 2 65.15 47.82 -15.13
CA ALA A 2 63.70 47.73 -15.11
C ALA A 2 63.18 46.30 -15.28
N THR A 3 61.98 46.01 -14.75
CA THR A 3 60.97 45.25 -15.51
C THR A 3 59.56 45.49 -14.96
N HIS A 4 58.66 45.71 -15.91
CA HIS A 4 57.31 46.26 -15.78
C HIS A 4 56.25 45.21 -15.44
N LEU A 5 55.20 45.68 -14.76
CA LEU A 5 53.88 45.09 -14.56
C LEU A 5 53.21 44.62 -15.87
N THR A 6 52.55 43.46 -15.85
CA THR A 6 51.23 43.27 -16.47
C THR A 6 50.46 42.19 -15.69
N GLY A 7 49.26 42.54 -15.22
CA GLY A 7 48.29 41.63 -14.62
C GLY A 7 47.18 41.28 -15.61
N ARG A 8 46.74 40.03 -15.60
CA ARG A 8 45.48 39.56 -16.20
C ARG A 8 44.95 38.39 -15.35
N PRO A 9 43.69 38.37 -14.90
CA PRO A 9 43.15 37.21 -14.19
C PRO A 9 42.69 36.14 -15.19
N PRO A 10 42.95 34.84 -14.95
CA PRO A 10 42.28 33.76 -15.67
C PRO A 10 40.98 33.41 -14.92
N GLY A 11 39.81 33.57 -15.54
CA GLY A 11 38.57 33.19 -14.84
C GLY A 11 37.23 33.41 -15.54
N ALA A 12 37.18 34.02 -16.73
CA ALA A 12 35.89 34.31 -17.40
C ALA A 12 35.61 33.43 -18.64
N GLU A 13 36.63 32.95 -19.35
CA GLU A 13 36.44 32.20 -20.61
C GLU A 13 36.09 30.72 -20.38
N ALA A 14 36.50 30.12 -19.25
CA ALA A 14 36.17 28.73 -18.94
C ALA A 14 34.69 28.55 -18.56
N MET A 15 34.13 29.48 -17.78
CA MET A 15 32.73 29.40 -17.31
C MET A 15 31.72 29.61 -18.44
N VAL A 16 32.01 30.47 -19.41
CA VAL A 16 31.16 30.71 -20.60
C VAL A 16 31.25 29.54 -21.59
N ALA A 17 32.38 28.82 -21.64
CA ALA A 17 32.55 27.64 -22.48
C ALA A 17 31.85 26.39 -21.91
N GLU A 18 31.75 26.26 -20.59
CA GLU A 18 31.01 25.18 -19.93
C GLU A 18 29.48 25.39 -20.08
N LEU A 19 28.98 26.61 -19.80
CA LEU A 19 27.57 26.97 -20.00
C LEU A 19 27.12 26.82 -21.48
N ARG A 20 27.95 27.24 -22.45
CA ARG A 20 27.62 27.06 -23.88
C ARG A 20 27.68 25.62 -24.37
N ARG A 21 28.45 24.73 -23.72
CA ARG A 21 28.48 23.31 -24.09
C ARG A 21 27.25 22.57 -23.60
N ASP A 22 26.78 22.90 -22.40
CA ASP A 22 25.54 22.32 -21.86
C ASP A 22 24.32 22.83 -22.63
N ASP A 23 24.24 24.13 -22.95
CA ASP A 23 23.15 24.69 -23.77
C ASP A 23 23.13 24.09 -25.20
N MET A 24 24.30 23.90 -25.82
CA MET A 24 24.41 23.27 -27.15
C MET A 24 24.10 21.76 -27.13
N ALA A 25 24.37 21.07 -26.01
CA ALA A 25 24.03 19.66 -25.85
C ALA A 25 22.51 19.48 -25.63
N GLU A 26 21.87 20.38 -24.89
CA GLU A 26 20.41 20.44 -24.74
C GLU A 26 19.72 20.76 -26.08
N GLU A 27 20.22 21.75 -26.84
CA GLU A 27 19.67 22.07 -28.16
C GLU A 27 19.85 20.93 -29.18
N ALA A 28 21.03 20.29 -29.21
CA ALA A 28 21.27 19.13 -30.07
C ALA A 28 20.41 17.92 -29.68
N GLY A 29 20.17 17.70 -28.38
CA GLY A 29 19.22 16.72 -27.86
C GLY A 29 17.78 17.00 -28.31
N THR A 30 17.35 18.26 -28.21
CA THR A 30 16.01 18.73 -28.62
C THR A 30 15.76 18.56 -30.12
N ILE A 31 16.78 18.85 -30.95
CA ILE A 31 16.69 18.65 -32.41
C ILE A 31 16.53 17.15 -32.73
N ARG A 32 17.31 16.27 -32.07
CA ARG A 32 17.24 14.81 -32.28
C ARG A 32 15.88 14.24 -31.83
N ASP A 33 15.36 14.71 -30.70
CA ASP A 33 14.05 14.31 -30.18
C ASP A 33 12.91 14.75 -31.12
N SER A 34 12.99 15.96 -31.71
CA SER A 34 11.99 16.46 -32.70
C SER A 34 11.96 15.67 -34.02
N VAL A 35 13.10 15.10 -34.42
CA VAL A 35 13.21 14.25 -35.62
C VAL A 35 12.66 12.87 -35.32
N ALA A 36 12.99 12.31 -34.15
CA ALA A 36 12.44 11.05 -33.68
C ALA A 36 10.91 11.11 -33.53
N PHE A 37 10.37 12.19 -32.98
CA PHE A 37 8.93 12.41 -32.89
C PHE A 37 8.25 12.35 -34.27
N ARG A 38 8.73 13.13 -35.25
CA ARG A 38 8.17 13.14 -36.61
C ARG A 38 8.25 11.77 -37.28
N LEU A 39 9.33 11.02 -37.06
CA LEU A 39 9.47 9.66 -37.55
C LEU A 39 8.44 8.73 -36.92
N VAL A 40 8.33 8.72 -35.59
CA VAL A 40 7.37 7.88 -34.85
C VAL A 40 5.94 8.22 -35.23
N GLU A 41 5.58 9.50 -35.31
CA GLU A 41 4.24 9.93 -35.73
C GLU A 41 3.89 9.39 -37.13
N ARG A 42 4.81 9.58 -38.09
CA ARG A 42 4.61 9.10 -39.46
C ARG A 42 4.47 7.58 -39.51
N VAL A 43 5.33 6.86 -38.80
CA VAL A 43 5.34 5.39 -38.78
C VAL A 43 4.04 4.85 -38.16
N LEU A 44 3.58 5.40 -37.04
CA LEU A 44 2.30 5.02 -36.41
C LEU A 44 1.11 5.29 -37.33
N GLN A 45 1.11 6.40 -38.08
CA GLN A 45 0.04 6.70 -39.04
C GLN A 45 0.08 5.76 -40.25
N SER A 46 1.27 5.44 -40.74
CA SER A 46 1.47 4.53 -41.89
C SER A 46 0.95 3.13 -41.60
N VAL A 47 1.17 2.60 -40.39
CA VAL A 47 0.72 1.26 -39.97
C VAL A 47 -0.80 1.15 -39.80
N ARG A 48 -1.51 2.27 -39.65
CA ARG A 48 -2.98 2.31 -39.62
C ARG A 48 -3.63 2.22 -41.01
N MET A 49 -2.84 2.39 -42.08
CA MET A 49 -3.34 2.29 -43.45
C MET A 49 -3.60 0.82 -43.82
N GLU A 50 -4.35 0.59 -44.90
CA GLU A 50 -4.54 -0.77 -45.40
C GLU A 50 -3.18 -1.43 -45.74
N PRO A 51 -2.99 -2.74 -45.51
CA PRO A 51 -1.67 -3.39 -45.56
C PRO A 51 -0.85 -3.17 -46.84
N PHE A 52 -1.51 -2.90 -47.97
CA PHE A 52 -0.89 -2.65 -49.27
C PHE A 52 -0.49 -1.18 -49.52
N LEU A 53 -0.94 -0.25 -48.67
CA LEU A 53 -0.61 1.19 -48.73
C LEU A 53 0.55 1.56 -47.79
N ILE A 54 0.99 0.63 -46.94
CA ILE A 54 2.09 0.85 -46.00
C ILE A 54 3.40 0.92 -46.78
N ALA A 55 4.13 2.04 -46.66
CA ALA A 55 5.44 2.14 -47.27
C ALA A 55 6.38 1.09 -46.64
N PRO A 56 7.11 0.28 -47.44
CA PRO A 56 7.99 -0.77 -46.92
C PRO A 56 9.02 -0.25 -45.91
N TYR A 57 9.53 0.97 -46.14
CA TYR A 57 10.42 1.66 -45.21
C TYR A 57 9.75 1.94 -43.85
N ASP A 58 8.52 2.48 -43.85
CA ASP A 58 7.81 2.79 -42.61
C ASP A 58 7.47 1.51 -41.82
N LEU A 59 7.16 0.41 -42.52
CA LEU A 59 6.94 -0.90 -41.88
C LEU A 59 8.23 -1.47 -41.27
N GLU A 60 9.38 -1.31 -41.93
CA GLU A 60 10.66 -1.70 -41.38
C GLU A 60 11.03 -0.87 -40.15
N GLN A 61 10.84 0.46 -40.20
CA GLN A 61 11.04 1.34 -39.05
C GLN A 61 10.13 0.98 -37.88
N TYR A 62 8.85 0.65 -38.14
CA TYR A 62 7.93 0.17 -37.11
C TYR A 62 8.43 -1.12 -36.46
N ARG A 63 8.88 -2.10 -37.26
CA ARG A 63 9.43 -3.37 -36.75
C ARG A 63 10.70 -3.16 -35.95
N MET A 64 11.59 -2.26 -36.38
CA MET A 64 12.78 -1.90 -35.62
C MET A 64 12.39 -1.27 -34.28
N MET A 65 11.46 -0.31 -34.26
CA MET A 65 10.97 0.32 -33.04
C MET A 65 10.36 -0.72 -32.08
N VAL A 66 9.46 -1.59 -32.56
CA VAL A 66 8.87 -2.68 -31.75
C VAL A 66 9.95 -3.63 -31.23
N GLY A 67 10.96 -3.96 -32.05
CA GLY A 67 12.08 -4.82 -31.68
C GLY A 67 13.07 -4.18 -30.70
N THR A 68 13.19 -2.85 -30.67
CA THR A 68 13.97 -2.10 -29.66
C THR A 68 13.23 -2.02 -28.32
N LEU A 69 11.89 -1.97 -28.35
CA LEU A 69 11.05 -1.96 -27.16
C LEU A 69 10.81 -3.37 -26.57
N ASP A 70 11.19 -4.43 -27.28
CA ASP A 70 11.14 -5.80 -26.79
C ASP A 70 12.06 -6.00 -25.57
N THR A 71 11.47 -6.43 -24.46
CA THR A 71 12.15 -6.63 -23.19
C THR A 71 12.94 -7.94 -23.10
N SER A 72 12.77 -8.86 -24.05
CA SER A 72 13.52 -10.12 -24.08
C SER A 72 14.96 -9.95 -24.55
N ARG A 73 15.30 -8.82 -25.16
CA ARG A 73 16.62 -8.56 -25.75
C ARG A 73 17.53 -7.81 -24.77
N THR A 74 18.76 -8.29 -24.62
CA THR A 74 19.83 -7.56 -23.92
C THR A 74 20.17 -6.29 -24.70
N LYS A 75 20.14 -5.13 -24.03
CA LYS A 75 20.36 -3.83 -24.67
C LYS A 75 21.80 -3.33 -24.44
N ASN A 76 22.46 -2.90 -25.49
CA ASN A 76 23.72 -2.16 -25.38
C ASN A 76 23.45 -0.68 -25.04
N ARG A 77 24.51 0.10 -24.74
CA ARG A 77 24.37 1.54 -24.41
C ARG A 77 23.69 2.34 -25.53
N ASP A 78 24.01 2.06 -26.79
CA ASP A 78 23.40 2.76 -27.93
C ASP A 78 21.94 2.34 -28.12
N ASP A 79 21.61 1.06 -27.88
CA ASP A 79 20.23 0.56 -27.91
C ASP A 79 19.38 1.20 -26.82
N GLU A 80 19.98 1.50 -25.66
CA GLU A 80 19.31 2.15 -24.54
C GLU A 80 19.03 3.63 -24.83
N ALA A 81 19.98 4.36 -25.43
CA ALA A 81 19.74 5.73 -25.88
C ALA A 81 18.64 5.80 -26.95
N LEU A 82 18.62 4.85 -27.89
CA LEU A 82 17.54 4.71 -28.87
C LEU A 82 16.21 4.37 -28.20
N TYR A 83 16.22 3.49 -27.21
CA TYR A 83 15.03 3.11 -26.45
C TYR A 83 14.40 4.31 -25.73
N VAL A 84 15.21 5.12 -25.04
CA VAL A 84 14.74 6.38 -24.41
C VAL A 84 14.17 7.34 -25.46
N THR A 85 14.85 7.49 -26.60
CA THR A 85 14.41 8.39 -27.68
C THR A 85 13.05 7.95 -28.25
N TYR A 86 12.85 6.65 -28.49
CA TYR A 86 11.56 6.13 -28.94
C TYR A 86 10.46 6.30 -27.88
N LEU A 87 10.75 6.06 -26.59
CA LEU A 87 9.77 6.27 -25.52
C LEU A 87 9.30 7.72 -25.44
N LYS A 88 10.22 8.69 -25.49
CA LYS A 88 9.87 10.12 -25.52
C LYS A 88 9.05 10.50 -26.76
N ALA A 89 9.47 10.02 -27.93
CA ALA A 89 8.74 10.26 -29.17
C ALA A 89 7.32 9.66 -29.13
N LEU A 90 7.16 8.46 -28.54
CA LEU A 90 5.86 7.84 -28.31
C LEU A 90 5.01 8.64 -27.31
N SER A 91 5.61 9.20 -26.25
CA SER A 91 4.92 10.05 -25.27
C SER A 91 4.25 11.26 -25.94
N GLU A 92 4.89 11.84 -26.95
CA GLU A 92 4.34 12.96 -27.70
C GLU A 92 3.31 12.51 -28.75
N ALA A 93 3.46 11.28 -29.27
CA ALA A 93 2.60 10.72 -30.33
C ALA A 93 1.44 9.84 -29.80
N VAL A 94 1.14 9.87 -28.50
CA VAL A 94 0.09 9.03 -27.86
C VAL A 94 -1.26 9.09 -28.55
N SER A 95 -1.65 10.25 -29.09
CA SER A 95 -2.92 10.44 -29.84
C SER A 95 -3.03 9.63 -31.13
N LYS A 96 -1.90 9.11 -31.64
CA LYS A 96 -1.83 8.31 -32.87
C LYS A 96 -1.76 6.82 -32.59
N ILE A 97 -1.64 6.41 -31.33
CA ILE A 97 -1.57 5.01 -30.94
C ILE A 97 -2.98 4.41 -30.94
N ASP A 98 -3.18 3.34 -31.70
CA ASP A 98 -4.44 2.61 -31.82
C ASP A 98 -4.27 1.18 -31.28
N ILE A 99 -5.22 0.74 -30.46
CA ILE A 99 -5.19 -0.58 -29.80
C ILE A 99 -5.16 -1.74 -30.78
N THR A 100 -5.79 -1.59 -31.95
CA THR A 100 -5.91 -2.65 -32.96
C THR A 100 -4.64 -2.77 -33.78
N TYR A 101 -4.15 -1.64 -34.30
CA TYR A 101 -2.99 -1.64 -35.21
C TYR A 101 -1.66 -1.73 -34.48
N HIS A 102 -1.60 -1.25 -33.23
CA HIS A 102 -0.36 -1.19 -32.45
C HIS A 102 -0.33 -2.18 -31.28
N HIS A 103 -1.08 -3.27 -31.36
CA HIS A 103 -1.15 -4.28 -30.30
C HIS A 103 0.23 -4.81 -29.87
N SER A 104 1.12 -5.15 -30.82
CA SER A 104 2.47 -5.64 -30.50
C SER A 104 3.32 -4.61 -29.76
N LEU A 105 3.20 -3.34 -30.15
CA LEU A 105 3.88 -2.22 -29.51
C LEU A 105 3.39 -2.05 -28.07
N LEU A 106 2.07 -2.00 -27.88
CA LEU A 106 1.43 -1.86 -26.57
C LEU A 106 1.76 -3.05 -25.65
N ASN A 107 1.72 -4.27 -26.18
CA ASN A 107 2.08 -5.45 -25.41
C ASN A 107 3.54 -5.39 -24.91
N ASN A 108 4.48 -4.95 -25.74
CA ASN A 108 5.87 -4.78 -25.32
C ASN A 108 6.00 -3.70 -24.25
N ILE A 109 5.27 -2.58 -24.37
CA ILE A 109 5.27 -1.48 -23.39
C ILE A 109 4.67 -1.92 -22.04
N PHE A 110 3.54 -2.64 -22.06
CA PHE A 110 2.86 -3.08 -20.83
C PHE A 110 3.53 -4.28 -20.16
N ALA A 111 4.33 -5.06 -20.89
CA ALA A 111 5.11 -6.17 -20.34
C ALA A 111 6.41 -5.71 -19.64
N VAL A 112 6.77 -4.42 -19.72
CA VAL A 112 8.03 -3.93 -19.15
C VAL A 112 8.09 -4.05 -17.64
N ARG A 113 9.18 -4.63 -17.15
CA ARG A 113 9.55 -4.65 -15.73
C ARG A 113 10.47 -3.47 -15.43
N ILE A 114 9.93 -2.48 -14.71
CA ILE A 114 10.60 -1.21 -14.40
C ILE A 114 11.90 -1.42 -13.62
N TRP A 115 11.94 -2.46 -12.79
CA TRP A 115 13.10 -2.80 -11.94
C TRP A 115 14.41 -2.99 -12.70
N TYR A 116 14.37 -3.46 -13.94
CA TYR A 116 15.58 -3.71 -14.74
C TYR A 116 16.02 -2.52 -15.60
N LEU A 117 15.24 -1.44 -15.64
CA LEU A 117 15.54 -0.26 -16.45
C LEU A 117 16.54 0.65 -15.76
N GLN A 118 17.34 1.40 -16.52
CA GLN A 118 18.04 2.57 -15.99
C GLN A 118 17.07 3.71 -15.67
N ARG A 119 17.56 4.69 -14.91
CA ARG A 119 16.74 5.80 -14.40
C ARG A 119 16.07 6.59 -15.53
N ASP A 120 16.81 7.00 -16.55
CA ASP A 120 16.28 7.83 -17.64
C ASP A 120 15.23 7.07 -18.46
N THR A 121 15.49 5.79 -18.73
CA THR A 121 14.55 4.87 -19.40
C THR A 121 13.27 4.66 -18.59
N MET A 122 13.38 4.50 -17.28
CA MET A 122 12.24 4.38 -16.38
C MET A 122 11.39 5.65 -16.40
N VAL A 123 12.02 6.82 -16.28
CA VAL A 123 11.30 8.11 -16.28
C VAL A 123 10.58 8.33 -17.62
N ALA A 124 11.23 8.07 -18.74
CA ALA A 124 10.62 8.18 -20.06
C ALA A 124 9.44 7.20 -20.25
N LEU A 125 9.56 5.97 -19.77
CA LEU A 125 8.46 5.00 -19.81
C LEU A 125 7.29 5.44 -18.93
N LEU A 126 7.54 5.93 -17.72
CA LEU A 126 6.49 6.36 -16.81
C LEU A 126 5.75 7.61 -17.32
N ASP A 127 6.44 8.54 -17.97
CA ASP A 127 5.82 9.67 -18.68
C ASP A 127 4.92 9.16 -19.82
N LEU A 128 5.39 8.20 -20.62
CA LEU A 128 4.57 7.56 -21.68
C LEU A 128 3.31 6.91 -21.10
N ILE A 129 3.44 6.10 -20.05
CA ILE A 129 2.29 5.43 -19.39
C ILE A 129 1.30 6.46 -18.83
N THR A 130 1.80 7.54 -18.22
CA THR A 130 0.96 8.60 -17.65
C THR A 130 0.16 9.32 -18.75
N ARG A 131 0.82 9.65 -19.87
CA ARG A 131 0.17 10.29 -21.02
C ARG A 131 -0.81 9.34 -21.72
N LEU A 132 -0.44 8.08 -21.89
CA LEU A 132 -1.30 7.08 -22.51
C LEU A 132 -2.58 6.85 -21.71
N ALA A 133 -2.48 6.82 -20.38
CA ALA A 133 -3.64 6.74 -19.49
C ALA A 133 -4.57 7.97 -19.60
N ALA A 134 -4.05 9.13 -19.99
CA ALA A 134 -4.83 10.34 -20.23
C ALA A 134 -5.47 10.38 -21.63
N VAL A 135 -4.92 9.65 -22.60
CA VAL A 135 -5.47 9.56 -23.97
C VAL A 135 -6.52 8.46 -24.05
N ALA A 136 -7.74 8.84 -23.67
CA ALA A 136 -8.95 8.01 -23.67
C ALA A 136 -8.95 6.84 -22.67
N ASP A 137 -10.13 6.53 -22.12
CA ASP A 137 -10.32 5.48 -21.10
C ASP A 137 -9.93 4.05 -21.55
N GLN A 138 -9.59 3.86 -22.82
CA GLN A 138 -9.30 2.57 -23.44
C GLN A 138 -8.00 1.92 -22.95
N TYR A 139 -7.00 2.73 -22.56
CA TYR A 139 -5.70 2.23 -22.10
C TYR A 139 -5.52 2.34 -20.59
N LEU A 140 -6.48 2.97 -19.90
CA LEU A 140 -6.37 3.30 -18.49
C LEU A 140 -6.17 2.05 -17.64
N ARG A 141 -6.91 0.97 -17.92
CA ARG A 141 -6.82 -0.29 -17.17
C ARG A 141 -5.43 -0.89 -17.28
N GLU A 142 -4.90 -0.98 -18.49
CA GLU A 142 -3.63 -1.61 -18.83
C GLU A 142 -2.46 -0.81 -18.24
N CYS A 143 -2.54 0.54 -18.30
CA CYS A 143 -1.59 1.43 -17.67
C CYS A 143 -1.55 1.22 -16.15
N LEU A 144 -2.70 1.27 -15.49
CA LEU A 144 -2.79 1.04 -14.04
C LEU A 144 -2.33 -0.36 -13.64
N GLN A 145 -2.71 -1.39 -14.41
CA GLN A 145 -2.28 -2.77 -14.16
C GLN A 145 -0.77 -2.94 -14.29
N MET A 146 -0.15 -2.34 -15.31
CA MET A 146 1.29 -2.36 -15.49
C MET A 146 2.03 -1.73 -14.29
N LEU A 147 1.54 -0.60 -13.79
CA LEU A 147 2.12 0.07 -12.62
C LEU A 147 1.98 -0.78 -11.35
N VAL A 148 0.79 -1.34 -11.09
CA VAL A 148 0.54 -2.21 -9.93
C VAL A 148 1.34 -3.51 -9.99
N ASN A 149 1.52 -4.10 -11.18
CA ASN A 149 2.37 -5.28 -11.36
C ASN A 149 3.83 -5.03 -10.96
N ASN A 150 4.29 -3.78 -11.01
CA ASN A 150 5.64 -3.38 -10.63
C ASN A 150 5.78 -3.00 -9.14
N PHE A 151 4.73 -3.12 -8.31
CA PHE A 151 4.83 -2.93 -6.86
C PHE A 151 5.72 -3.99 -6.20
N THR A 152 5.85 -5.16 -6.84
CA THR A 152 6.71 -6.24 -6.38
C THR A 152 8.01 -6.27 -7.20
N PRO A 153 9.19 -6.17 -6.56
CA PRO A 153 10.46 -6.40 -7.23
C PRO A 153 10.61 -7.83 -7.72
N PRO A 154 11.50 -8.10 -8.69
CA PRO A 154 11.80 -9.46 -9.10
C PRO A 154 12.36 -10.25 -7.90
N ILE A 155 11.73 -11.38 -7.60
CA ILE A 155 12.11 -12.27 -6.51
C ILE A 155 12.95 -13.40 -7.11
N VAL A 156 14.13 -13.63 -6.53
CA VAL A 156 15.06 -14.68 -6.97
C VAL A 156 14.81 -15.98 -6.19
N GLU A 157 15.39 -17.09 -6.63
CA GLU A 157 15.19 -18.47 -6.15
C GLU A 157 15.20 -18.65 -4.61
N ARG A 158 15.81 -17.75 -3.85
CA ARG A 158 15.80 -17.76 -2.37
C ARG A 158 14.62 -17.03 -1.74
N ASN A 159 13.60 -16.65 -2.51
CA ASN A 159 12.47 -15.86 -2.02
C ASN A 159 12.86 -14.49 -1.45
N GLU A 160 14.04 -14.00 -1.82
CA GLU A 160 14.59 -12.73 -1.36
C GLU A 160 14.62 -11.69 -2.49
N VAL A 161 14.53 -10.42 -2.10
CA VAL A 161 14.74 -9.29 -3.00
C VAL A 161 16.24 -9.13 -3.22
N PRO A 162 16.73 -9.05 -4.48
CA PRO A 162 18.13 -8.81 -4.76
C PRO A 162 18.64 -7.50 -4.13
N THR A 163 19.89 -7.49 -3.66
CA THR A 163 20.51 -6.30 -3.04
C THR A 163 20.44 -5.05 -3.92
N TRP A 164 20.65 -5.20 -5.23
CA TRP A 164 20.53 -4.09 -6.18
C TRP A 164 19.10 -3.54 -6.27
N ALA A 165 18.08 -4.38 -6.10
CA ALA A 165 16.68 -3.98 -6.12
C ALA A 165 16.31 -3.28 -4.81
N VAL A 166 16.82 -3.75 -3.68
CA VAL A 166 16.65 -3.10 -2.37
C VAL A 166 17.18 -1.66 -2.39
N SER A 167 18.37 -1.42 -2.93
CA SER A 167 18.96 -0.06 -3.02
C SER A 167 18.15 0.89 -3.88
N ARG A 168 17.41 0.38 -4.88
CA ARG A 168 16.59 1.18 -5.81
C ARG A 168 15.13 1.27 -5.41
N LYS A 169 14.68 0.45 -4.46
CA LYS A 169 13.27 0.29 -4.07
C LYS A 169 12.58 1.61 -3.77
N LYS A 170 13.18 2.43 -2.89
CA LYS A 170 12.63 3.74 -2.51
C LYS A 170 12.48 4.69 -3.70
N ASP A 171 13.46 4.70 -4.60
CA ASP A 171 13.44 5.54 -5.81
C ASP A 171 12.38 5.04 -6.80
N ILE A 172 12.28 3.74 -7.06
CA ILE A 172 11.27 3.18 -7.97
C ILE A 172 9.86 3.42 -7.42
N PHE A 173 9.64 3.18 -6.12
CA PHE A 173 8.34 3.39 -5.48
C PHE A 173 7.89 4.85 -5.56
N SER A 174 8.80 5.81 -5.35
CA SER A 174 8.44 7.24 -5.47
C SER A 174 7.98 7.61 -6.87
N HIS A 175 8.62 7.08 -7.92
CA HIS A 175 8.22 7.31 -9.30
C HIS A 175 6.91 6.59 -9.67
N LEU A 176 6.69 5.36 -9.18
CA LEU A 176 5.45 4.62 -9.37
C LEU A 176 4.26 5.36 -8.74
N CYS A 177 4.38 5.73 -7.46
CA CYS A 177 3.34 6.48 -6.74
C CYS A 177 3.10 7.85 -7.39
N GLY A 178 4.16 8.55 -7.82
CA GLY A 178 4.04 9.83 -8.54
C GLY A 178 3.29 9.71 -9.87
N SER A 179 3.51 8.63 -10.61
CA SER A 179 2.82 8.36 -11.88
C SER A 179 1.33 8.05 -11.64
N LEU A 180 1.03 7.18 -10.67
CA LEU A 180 -0.35 6.84 -10.28
C LEU A 180 -1.13 8.07 -9.79
N LYS A 181 -0.47 8.93 -9.03
CA LYS A 181 -1.03 10.21 -8.59
C LYS A 181 -1.34 11.12 -9.79
N THR A 182 -0.40 11.28 -10.71
CA THR A 182 -0.59 12.11 -11.90
C THR A 182 -1.75 11.61 -12.77
N ILE A 183 -1.85 10.29 -12.95
CA ILE A 183 -2.99 9.67 -13.65
C ILE A 183 -4.29 9.94 -12.91
N SER A 184 -4.31 9.80 -11.59
CA SER A 184 -5.50 10.01 -10.77
C SER A 184 -5.98 11.46 -10.72
N ASP A 185 -5.06 12.42 -10.75
CA ASP A 185 -5.39 13.84 -10.84
C ASP A 185 -5.90 14.23 -12.23
N THR A 186 -5.45 13.53 -13.28
CA THR A 186 -5.85 13.79 -14.68
C THR A 186 -7.15 13.09 -15.07
N VAL A 187 -7.36 11.86 -14.61
CA VAL A 187 -8.46 10.99 -15.04
C VAL A 187 -9.36 10.62 -13.85
N PRO A 188 -10.59 11.16 -13.76
CA PRO A 188 -11.48 10.95 -12.61
C PRO A 188 -11.89 9.48 -12.36
N LEU A 189 -11.86 8.63 -13.38
CA LEU A 189 -12.19 7.21 -13.26
C LEU A 189 -11.03 6.38 -12.66
N ALA A 190 -9.80 6.90 -12.72
CA ALA A 190 -8.60 6.15 -12.34
C ALA A 190 -8.61 5.65 -10.89
N PRO A 191 -9.01 6.42 -9.85
CA PRO A 191 -9.02 5.91 -8.47
C PRO A 191 -9.93 4.70 -8.28
N ARG A 192 -11.10 4.69 -8.93
CA ARG A 192 -12.04 3.56 -8.85
C ARG A 192 -11.48 2.31 -9.52
N MET A 193 -10.87 2.46 -10.69
CA MET A 193 -10.24 1.33 -11.40
C MET A 193 -8.99 0.84 -10.70
N LEU A 194 -8.18 1.75 -10.15
CA LEU A 194 -6.99 1.43 -9.38
C LEU A 194 -7.34 0.60 -8.16
N ARG A 195 -8.40 0.98 -7.42
CA ARG A 195 -8.93 0.18 -6.31
C ARG A 195 -9.23 -1.25 -6.73
N ASP A 196 -9.98 -1.44 -7.82
CA ASP A 196 -10.37 -2.77 -8.29
C ASP A 196 -9.16 -3.61 -8.74
N ILE A 197 -8.14 -2.96 -9.30
CA ILE A 197 -6.88 -3.61 -9.71
C ILE A 197 -6.07 -4.02 -8.47
N ILE A 198 -5.89 -3.11 -7.51
CA ILE A 198 -5.15 -3.39 -6.26
C ILE A 198 -5.82 -4.54 -5.51
N ASP A 199 -7.15 -4.54 -5.38
CA ASP A 199 -7.89 -5.61 -4.71
C ASP A 199 -7.62 -7.00 -5.32
N ARG A 200 -7.57 -7.08 -6.66
CA ARG A 200 -7.24 -8.33 -7.37
C ARG A 200 -5.77 -8.73 -7.25
N SER A 201 -4.89 -7.75 -7.10
CA SER A 201 -3.44 -7.93 -6.97
C SER A 201 -2.97 -8.09 -5.52
N MET A 202 -3.86 -7.97 -4.53
CA MET A 202 -3.53 -8.13 -3.12
C MET A 202 -2.83 -9.47 -2.88
N PRO A 203 -1.73 -9.48 -2.11
CA PRO A 203 -1.03 -10.71 -1.77
C PRO A 203 -1.95 -11.69 -1.04
N LYS A 204 -1.84 -12.98 -1.38
CA LYS A 204 -2.61 -14.07 -0.79
C LYS A 204 -1.77 -14.81 0.25
N LEU A 205 -2.40 -15.53 1.17
CA LEU A 205 -1.74 -16.28 2.26
C LEU A 205 -0.47 -17.07 1.83
N PHE A 206 -0.50 -17.70 0.66
CA PHE A 206 0.61 -18.51 0.11
C PHE A 206 1.69 -17.73 -0.63
N ASP A 207 1.49 -16.43 -0.89
CA ASP A 207 2.50 -15.60 -1.52
C ASP A 207 3.76 -15.49 -0.65
N ASN A 208 4.89 -15.27 -1.31
CA ASN A 208 6.16 -15.09 -0.64
C ASN A 208 6.17 -13.84 0.27
N LYS A 209 6.84 -13.91 1.43
CA LYS A 209 7.03 -12.80 2.37
C LYS A 209 7.55 -11.53 1.67
N ALA A 210 8.59 -11.64 0.85
CA ALA A 210 9.16 -10.48 0.17
C ALA A 210 8.19 -9.81 -0.82
N LYS A 211 7.33 -10.60 -1.47
CA LYS A 211 6.24 -10.11 -2.33
C LYS A 211 5.23 -9.32 -1.51
N MET A 212 4.73 -9.92 -0.42
CA MET A 212 3.75 -9.30 0.46
C MET A 212 4.24 -7.95 0.99
N ILE A 213 5.43 -7.93 1.58
CA ILE A 213 6.04 -6.73 2.17
C ILE A 213 6.19 -5.63 1.13
N SER A 214 6.78 -5.94 -0.04
CA SER A 214 7.03 -4.93 -1.07
C SER A 214 5.73 -4.37 -1.66
N PHE A 215 4.72 -5.24 -1.87
CA PHE A 215 3.42 -4.82 -2.37
C PHE A 215 2.72 -3.87 -1.39
N VAL A 216 2.63 -4.27 -0.12
CA VAL A 216 1.95 -3.47 0.92
C VAL A 216 2.68 -2.14 1.15
N GLU A 217 4.01 -2.13 1.14
CA GLU A 217 4.79 -0.90 1.31
C GLU A 217 4.55 0.11 0.17
N CYS A 218 4.58 -0.35 -1.09
CA CYS A 218 4.28 0.52 -2.23
C CYS A 218 2.82 1.00 -2.20
N MET A 219 1.89 0.10 -1.85
CA MET A 219 0.46 0.40 -1.76
C MET A 219 0.16 1.43 -0.66
N LEU A 220 0.74 1.33 0.52
CA LEU A 220 0.57 2.33 1.58
C LEU A 220 1.21 3.68 1.21
N GLY A 221 2.25 3.68 0.37
CA GLY A 221 2.79 4.90 -0.22
C GLY A 221 1.79 5.68 -1.10
N LEU A 222 0.73 5.03 -1.57
CA LEU A 222 -0.37 5.66 -2.30
C LEU A 222 -1.31 6.47 -1.42
N ASP A 223 -1.28 6.25 -0.10
CA ASP A 223 -2.06 7.02 0.87
C ASP A 223 -1.44 8.42 1.09
N THR A 224 -1.08 9.06 -0.01
CA THR A 224 -0.58 10.42 -0.03
C THR A 224 -1.54 11.32 -0.80
N ASP A 225 -2.01 12.37 -0.13
CA ASP A 225 -2.83 13.45 -0.69
C ASP A 225 -4.26 13.03 -1.08
N ARG A 226 -4.80 13.63 -2.17
CA ARG A 226 -6.18 13.43 -2.64
C ARG A 226 -6.51 11.98 -2.99
N MET A 227 -5.50 11.24 -3.44
CA MET A 227 -5.68 9.82 -3.80
C MET A 227 -5.91 8.98 -2.53
N GLY A 228 -5.15 9.24 -1.47
CA GLY A 228 -5.37 8.66 -0.15
C GLY A 228 -6.78 8.91 0.39
N ASP A 229 -7.29 10.14 0.27
CA ASP A 229 -8.67 10.46 0.68
C ASP A 229 -9.74 9.63 -0.08
N LEU A 230 -9.45 9.13 -1.28
CA LEU A 230 -10.40 8.36 -2.10
C LEU A 230 -10.32 6.84 -1.89
N ILE A 231 -9.10 6.30 -1.74
CA ILE A 231 -8.89 4.85 -1.67
C ILE A 231 -8.22 4.39 -0.37
N GLY A 232 -7.57 5.27 0.39
CA GLY A 232 -6.77 4.97 1.59
C GLY A 232 -7.52 4.13 2.62
N ALA A 233 -8.76 4.51 2.96
CA ALA A 233 -9.56 3.75 3.91
C ALA A 233 -9.80 2.28 3.50
N ILE A 234 -9.97 2.05 2.19
CA ILE A 234 -10.16 0.71 1.62
C ILE A 234 -8.83 -0.05 1.62
N LEU A 235 -7.74 0.63 1.24
CA LEU A 235 -6.40 0.03 1.25
C LEU A 235 -6.00 -0.40 2.66
N LEU A 236 -6.20 0.46 3.66
CA LEU A 236 -5.90 0.15 5.06
C LEU A 236 -6.74 -1.02 5.57
N ALA A 237 -8.05 -1.06 5.26
CA ALA A 237 -8.91 -2.19 5.61
C ALA A 237 -8.36 -3.50 5.03
N LYS A 238 -7.95 -3.50 3.76
CA LYS A 238 -7.36 -4.68 3.11
C LYS A 238 -6.04 -5.13 3.75
N VAL A 239 -5.22 -4.20 4.21
CA VAL A 239 -3.99 -4.53 4.97
C VAL A 239 -4.34 -5.16 6.31
N VAL A 240 -5.26 -4.57 7.06
CA VAL A 240 -5.67 -5.12 8.37
C VAL A 240 -6.31 -6.50 8.19
N ASP A 241 -7.17 -6.70 7.19
CA ASP A 241 -7.77 -8.01 6.90
C ASP A 241 -6.69 -9.07 6.57
N LEU A 242 -5.67 -8.72 5.77
CA LEU A 242 -4.54 -9.62 5.48
C LEU A 242 -3.73 -9.96 6.74
N LEU A 243 -3.51 -8.99 7.62
CA LEU A 243 -2.82 -9.21 8.88
C LEU A 243 -3.63 -10.09 9.82
N THR A 244 -4.94 -9.87 9.92
CA THR A 244 -5.85 -10.70 10.70
C THR A 244 -5.90 -12.13 10.14
N GLU A 245 -5.93 -12.30 8.82
CA GLU A 245 -5.88 -13.62 8.18
C GLU A 245 -4.59 -14.35 8.53
N LEU A 246 -3.43 -13.68 8.44
CA LEU A 246 -2.14 -14.27 8.83
C LEU A 246 -2.12 -14.63 10.32
N ASP A 247 -2.56 -13.71 11.17
CA ASP A 247 -2.55 -13.83 12.64
C ASP A 247 -3.41 -14.99 13.15
N VAL A 248 -4.61 -15.16 12.62
CA VAL A 248 -5.51 -16.28 12.98
C VAL A 248 -4.92 -17.64 12.58
N ASN A 249 -4.07 -17.68 11.54
CA ASN A 249 -3.38 -18.89 11.10
C ASN A 249 -2.08 -19.16 11.88
N ILE A 250 -1.65 -18.28 12.80
CA ILE A 250 -0.51 -18.55 13.69
C ILE A 250 -0.99 -19.43 14.85
N THR A 251 -0.46 -20.65 14.89
CA THR A 251 -0.72 -21.60 15.97
C THR A 251 0.23 -21.38 17.13
N TRP A 252 -0.14 -21.84 18.33
CA TRP A 252 0.75 -21.77 19.48
C TRP A 252 2.02 -22.60 19.30
N GLU A 253 1.99 -23.65 18.48
CA GLU A 253 3.18 -24.41 18.07
C GLU A 253 4.20 -23.52 17.33
N ASP A 254 3.73 -22.47 16.65
CA ASP A 254 4.59 -21.49 15.98
C ASP A 254 5.16 -20.44 16.96
N ILE A 255 4.55 -20.25 18.14
CA ILE A 255 4.86 -19.18 19.10
C ILE A 255 5.65 -19.71 20.31
N LEU A 256 5.36 -20.91 20.80
CA LEU A 256 5.86 -21.44 22.08
C LEU A 256 6.35 -22.89 21.99
N GLN A 257 7.51 -23.16 22.60
CA GLN A 257 7.90 -24.49 23.10
C GLN A 257 7.47 -24.73 24.56
N GLU A 258 6.88 -23.75 25.27
CA GLU A 258 6.38 -23.91 26.65
C GLU A 258 5.09 -23.11 26.90
N GLU A 259 4.16 -23.74 27.64
CA GLU A 259 2.73 -23.49 27.83
C GLU A 259 2.30 -22.05 28.16
N HIS A 260 1.56 -21.40 27.24
CA HIS A 260 0.57 -20.36 27.56
C HIS A 260 -0.53 -20.37 26.49
N ASP A 261 -1.67 -20.99 26.81
CA ASP A 261 -2.78 -21.23 25.88
C ASP A 261 -3.70 -20.01 25.61
N LYS A 262 -3.37 -18.80 26.09
CA LYS A 262 -4.32 -17.66 26.10
C LYS A 262 -3.75 -16.44 25.36
N GLY A 263 -4.53 -15.86 24.45
CA GLY A 263 -4.14 -14.64 23.72
C GLY A 263 -3.90 -13.47 24.68
N ILE A 264 -2.94 -12.57 24.38
CA ILE A 264 -2.51 -11.47 25.27
C ILE A 264 -3.66 -10.55 25.74
N PHE A 265 -4.77 -10.52 25.01
CA PHE A 265 -5.95 -9.68 25.29
C PHE A 265 -7.15 -10.47 25.82
N GLU A 266 -7.04 -11.78 25.92
CA GLU A 266 -8.11 -12.65 26.38
C GLU A 266 -8.08 -12.67 27.91
N MET A 267 -9.03 -11.95 28.50
CA MET A 267 -9.35 -12.04 29.91
C MET A 267 -10.01 -13.41 30.14
N GLU A 268 -9.72 -14.08 31.26
CA GLU A 268 -10.33 -15.38 31.61
C GLU A 268 -11.84 -15.21 31.84
N LEU A 269 -12.59 -15.18 30.75
CA LEU A 269 -14.03 -15.34 30.73
C LEU A 269 -14.28 -16.85 30.80
N GLU A 270 -15.12 -17.30 31.74
CA GLU A 270 -15.52 -18.70 31.85
C GLU A 270 -15.93 -19.22 30.46
N ASP A 271 -15.29 -20.32 30.03
CA ASP A 271 -15.39 -20.88 28.69
C ASP A 271 -16.86 -20.98 28.24
N LEU A 272 -17.15 -20.43 27.07
CA LEU A 272 -18.47 -20.42 26.42
C LEU A 272 -18.92 -21.81 25.92
N ASP A 273 -18.37 -22.90 26.44
CA ASP A 273 -18.62 -24.26 25.96
C ASP A 273 -19.66 -25.01 26.82
N ALA A 274 -20.74 -24.32 27.20
CA ALA A 274 -21.94 -24.97 27.70
C ALA A 274 -23.10 -24.69 26.72
N ASP A 275 -23.29 -25.65 25.82
CA ASP A 275 -24.42 -25.84 24.90
C ASP A 275 -24.50 -24.93 23.67
N ASP A 276 -23.78 -25.29 22.59
CA ASP A 276 -24.21 -24.98 21.20
C ASP A 276 -24.03 -26.19 20.27
N ASP A 277 -24.91 -27.18 20.45
CA ASP A 277 -25.34 -28.04 19.35
C ASP A 277 -26.38 -27.27 18.52
N GLY A 278 -25.98 -26.42 17.56
CA GLY A 278 -26.98 -25.61 16.85
C GLY A 278 -26.55 -24.59 15.79
N ASP A 279 -26.07 -25.08 14.64
CA ASP A 279 -26.03 -24.38 13.34
C ASP A 279 -24.86 -23.40 13.09
N GLY A 280 -23.86 -23.93 12.37
CA GLY A 280 -22.66 -23.20 11.96
C GLY A 280 -22.94 -22.12 10.91
N PHE A 281 -22.73 -20.87 11.30
CA PHE A 281 -22.50 -19.74 10.39
C PHE A 281 -21.18 -19.00 10.66
N GLY A 282 -20.16 -19.71 11.14
CA GLY A 282 -18.76 -19.30 11.01
C GLY A 282 -18.12 -20.11 9.89
N GLN A 283 -17.78 -19.47 8.77
CA GLN A 283 -16.97 -20.09 7.71
C GLN A 283 -15.79 -20.82 8.37
N ALA A 284 -15.81 -22.14 8.29
CA ALA A 284 -14.69 -22.99 8.65
C ALA A 284 -13.50 -22.56 7.76
N GLY A 285 -12.67 -21.67 8.28
CA GLY A 285 -11.37 -21.37 7.72
C GLY A 285 -10.64 -22.71 7.63
N THR A 286 -10.48 -23.19 6.40
CA THR A 286 -9.70 -24.40 6.11
C THR A 286 -8.35 -24.18 6.77
N LYS A 287 -8.03 -24.95 7.82
CA LYS A 287 -6.76 -24.83 8.54
C LYS A 287 -5.65 -25.18 7.56
N VAL A 288 -4.98 -24.15 7.03
CA VAL A 288 -3.90 -24.33 6.05
C VAL A 288 -2.60 -24.53 6.82
N CYS A 289 -2.04 -25.73 6.77
CA CYS A 289 -0.66 -25.97 7.21
C CYS A 289 0.32 -25.35 6.21
N LEU A 290 0.60 -24.06 6.37
CA LEU A 290 1.86 -23.49 5.92
C LEU A 290 2.97 -24.05 6.82
N GLY A 291 4.09 -24.49 6.25
CA GLY A 291 5.16 -25.10 7.05
C GLY A 291 5.74 -24.13 8.08
N GLY A 292 5.72 -24.51 9.36
CA GLY A 292 6.34 -23.79 10.49
C GLY A 292 5.92 -22.33 10.65
N ASN A 293 6.79 -21.54 11.30
CA ASN A 293 6.67 -20.10 11.64
C ASN A 293 6.45 -19.13 10.44
N ALA A 294 6.11 -19.61 9.25
CA ALA A 294 5.97 -18.82 8.04
C ALA A 294 4.89 -17.72 8.15
N CYS A 295 3.76 -18.01 8.80
CA CYS A 295 2.71 -17.01 9.03
C CYS A 295 3.20 -15.88 9.95
N ALA A 296 3.89 -16.21 11.04
CA ALA A 296 4.37 -15.19 11.98
C ALA A 296 5.51 -14.37 11.38
N GLU A 297 6.43 -14.97 10.62
CA GLU A 297 7.48 -14.22 9.92
C GLU A 297 6.91 -13.24 8.88
N LYS A 298 5.85 -13.62 8.16
CA LYS A 298 5.15 -12.74 7.22
C LYS A 298 4.44 -11.62 7.96
N LEU A 299 3.74 -11.96 9.04
CA LEU A 299 3.03 -10.99 9.87
C LEU A 299 3.98 -9.96 10.46
N ASP A 300 5.09 -10.40 11.07
CA ASP A 300 6.11 -9.52 11.65
C ASP A 300 6.65 -8.50 10.62
N GLY A 301 7.02 -8.98 9.43
CA GLY A 301 7.50 -8.10 8.36
C GLY A 301 6.45 -7.08 7.89
N LEU A 302 5.17 -7.48 7.81
CA LEU A 302 4.09 -6.56 7.45
C LEU A 302 3.76 -5.59 8.58
N MET A 303 3.79 -6.02 9.84
CA MET A 303 3.59 -5.16 11.01
C MET A 303 4.63 -4.04 11.06
N VAL A 304 5.89 -4.34 10.75
CA VAL A 304 6.95 -3.31 10.63
C VAL A 304 6.59 -2.29 9.55
N VAL A 305 6.22 -2.72 8.35
CA VAL A 305 5.84 -1.82 7.25
C VAL A 305 4.68 -0.90 7.63
N VAL A 306 3.64 -1.45 8.25
CA VAL A 306 2.47 -0.66 8.68
C VAL A 306 2.84 0.33 9.78
N CYS A 307 3.63 -0.11 10.78
CA CYS A 307 4.09 0.78 11.85
C CYS A 307 4.96 1.92 11.31
N GLU A 308 5.89 1.63 10.40
CA GLU A 308 6.73 2.65 9.76
C GLU A 308 5.91 3.64 8.94
N HIS A 309 4.93 3.15 8.20
CA HIS A 309 3.99 3.99 7.46
C HIS A 309 3.25 4.94 8.40
N LEU A 310 2.59 4.42 9.44
CA LEU A 310 1.84 5.23 10.42
C LEU A 310 2.74 6.27 11.12
N LYS A 311 3.98 5.89 11.46
CA LYS A 311 4.96 6.79 12.08
C LYS A 311 5.40 7.91 11.13
N SER A 312 5.40 7.66 9.83
CA SER A 312 5.80 8.65 8.82
C SER A 312 4.73 9.71 8.53
N LEU A 313 3.49 9.49 8.95
CA LEU A 313 2.38 10.41 8.72
C LEU A 313 2.49 11.66 9.58
N ASP A 314 2.01 12.78 9.04
CA ASP A 314 1.79 13.98 9.83
C ASP A 314 0.60 13.79 10.79
N ARG A 315 0.49 14.69 11.79
CA ARG A 315 -0.54 14.58 12.83
C ARG A 315 -1.97 14.59 12.32
N GLN A 316 -2.27 15.35 11.26
CA GLN A 316 -3.63 15.43 10.71
C GLN A 316 -4.00 14.15 9.98
N ARG A 317 -3.08 13.59 9.19
CA ARG A 317 -3.29 12.32 8.51
C ARG A 317 -3.34 11.15 9.48
N LEU A 318 -2.44 11.12 10.45
CA LEU A 318 -2.46 10.09 11.49
C LEU A 318 -3.81 10.06 12.23
N TYR A 319 -4.42 11.23 12.49
CA TYR A 319 -5.76 11.29 13.07
C TYR A 319 -6.84 10.73 12.14
N LYS A 320 -6.78 11.03 10.83
CA LYS A 320 -7.71 10.45 9.84
C LYS A 320 -7.58 8.92 9.80
N GLU A 321 -6.36 8.42 9.69
CA GLU A 321 -6.04 6.98 9.71
C GLU A 321 -6.52 6.33 11.01
N PHE A 322 -6.34 6.97 12.16
CA PHE A 322 -6.88 6.50 13.42
C PHE A 322 -8.42 6.36 13.42
N VAL A 323 -9.15 7.30 12.82
CA VAL A 323 -10.61 7.21 12.71
C VAL A 323 -11.02 6.03 11.83
N ILE A 324 -10.30 5.81 10.73
CA ILE A 324 -10.50 4.66 9.83
C ILE A 324 -10.18 3.36 10.59
N LEU A 325 -9.03 3.29 11.27
CA LEU A 325 -8.61 2.14 12.07
C LEU A 325 -9.61 1.79 13.17
N LYS A 326 -10.24 2.76 13.86
CA LYS A 326 -11.33 2.47 14.81
C LYS A 326 -12.51 1.77 14.14
N THR A 327 -12.85 2.20 12.93
CA THR A 327 -13.96 1.61 12.16
C THR A 327 -13.62 0.17 11.76
N ILE A 328 -12.41 -0.05 11.25
CA ILE A 328 -11.90 -1.38 10.90
C ILE A 328 -11.79 -2.27 12.14
N PHE A 329 -11.24 -1.75 13.24
CA PHE A 329 -11.06 -2.47 14.49
C PHE A 329 -12.39 -3.03 14.99
N ARG A 330 -13.43 -2.20 14.98
CA ARG A 330 -14.78 -2.62 15.37
C ARG A 330 -15.37 -3.68 14.44
N ALA A 331 -15.13 -3.56 13.14
CA ALA A 331 -15.69 -4.46 12.14
C ALA A 331 -14.98 -5.82 12.10
N SER A 332 -13.64 -5.81 12.12
CA SER A 332 -12.77 -6.94 11.78
C SER A 332 -11.90 -7.47 12.92
N LEU A 333 -11.63 -6.71 14.00
CA LEU A 333 -10.74 -7.16 15.08
C LEU A 333 -11.49 -7.46 16.37
N LEU A 334 -12.47 -6.63 16.75
CA LEU A 334 -13.19 -6.72 18.01
C LEU A 334 -13.88 -8.09 18.21
N ARG A 335 -14.32 -8.71 17.12
CA ARG A 335 -15.04 -10.00 17.12
C ARG A 335 -14.16 -11.21 16.79
N VAL A 336 -12.89 -10.99 16.45
CA VAL A 336 -11.98 -12.07 16.04
C VAL A 336 -11.16 -12.52 17.24
N HIS A 337 -11.75 -13.42 18.03
CA HIS A 337 -11.17 -13.92 19.28
C HIS A 337 -9.80 -14.61 19.10
N ARG A 338 -9.48 -15.09 17.90
CA ARG A 338 -8.20 -15.80 17.62
C ARG A 338 -7.04 -14.91 17.19
N SER A 339 -7.27 -13.61 16.96
CA SER A 339 -6.24 -12.66 16.57
C SER A 339 -5.39 -12.27 17.78
N LYS A 340 -4.08 -12.52 17.73
CA LYS A 340 -3.14 -12.32 18.84
C LYS A 340 -2.27 -11.08 18.66
N PHE A 341 -2.00 -10.70 17.41
CA PHE A 341 -0.97 -9.72 17.07
C PHE A 341 -1.50 -8.53 16.24
N ALA A 342 -2.48 -8.71 15.35
CA ALA A 342 -2.93 -7.65 14.45
C ALA A 342 -3.50 -6.41 15.20
N GLN A 343 -4.10 -6.63 16.37
CA GLN A 343 -4.57 -5.58 17.27
C GLN A 343 -3.47 -4.62 17.75
N PHE A 344 -2.19 -5.02 17.71
CA PHE A 344 -1.08 -4.13 18.08
C PHE A 344 -0.90 -2.97 17.10
N ILE A 345 -1.46 -3.01 15.89
CA ILE A 345 -1.51 -1.82 15.02
C ILE A 345 -2.25 -0.68 15.70
N MET A 346 -3.41 -0.99 16.29
CA MET A 346 -4.21 0.01 16.98
C MET A 346 -3.47 0.51 18.23
N PHE A 347 -2.90 -0.41 19.01
CA PHE A 347 -2.08 -0.07 20.18
C PHE A 347 -0.90 0.84 19.83
N TYR A 348 -0.17 0.52 18.76
CA TYR A 348 0.97 1.30 18.27
C TYR A 348 0.51 2.69 17.80
N THR A 349 -0.55 2.77 17.01
CA THR A 349 -1.12 4.05 16.55
C THR A 349 -1.45 4.96 17.74
N CYS A 350 -2.09 4.42 18.77
CA CYS A 350 -2.38 5.13 20.01
C CYS A 350 -1.13 5.64 20.73
N SER A 351 -0.01 4.91 20.66
CA SER A 351 1.26 5.31 21.29
C SER A 351 1.94 6.51 20.61
N LEU A 352 1.61 6.80 19.34
CA LEU A 352 2.21 7.90 18.58
C LEU A 352 1.69 9.29 18.99
N ASP A 353 0.43 9.40 19.39
CA ASP A 353 -0.15 10.59 20.03
C ASP A 353 -1.04 10.14 21.21
N PRO A 354 -0.43 9.90 22.39
CA PRO A 354 -1.11 9.34 23.55
C PRO A 354 -2.32 10.16 24.02
N LYS A 355 -2.22 11.49 23.93
CA LYS A 355 -3.26 12.40 24.43
C LYS A 355 -4.48 12.40 23.54
N THR A 356 -4.30 12.35 22.22
CA THR A 356 -5.42 12.45 21.28
C THR A 356 -5.95 11.07 20.89
N LEU A 357 -5.05 10.18 20.49
CA LEU A 357 -5.39 8.86 19.95
C LEU A 357 -5.50 7.85 21.08
N GLY A 358 -4.53 7.86 22.01
CA GLY A 358 -4.51 6.95 23.14
C GLY A 358 -5.74 7.07 24.05
N GLU A 359 -6.02 8.29 24.52
CA GLU A 359 -7.24 8.58 25.30
C GLU A 359 -8.51 8.36 24.47
N GLY A 360 -8.50 8.78 23.20
CA GLY A 360 -9.62 8.62 22.28
C GLY A 360 -10.01 7.16 22.05
N PHE A 361 -9.04 6.23 22.06
CA PHE A 361 -9.30 4.81 21.93
C PHE A 361 -9.85 4.19 23.23
N ALA A 362 -9.34 4.61 24.39
CA ALA A 362 -9.87 4.17 25.68
C ALA A 362 -11.36 4.54 25.83
N VAL A 363 -11.70 5.78 25.47
CA VAL A 363 -13.09 6.25 25.46
C VAL A 363 -13.92 5.44 24.46
N PHE A 364 -13.43 5.26 23.23
CA PHE A 364 -14.11 4.48 22.21
C PHE A 364 -14.46 3.05 22.66
N LEU A 365 -13.52 2.33 23.27
CA LEU A 365 -13.79 0.98 23.79
C LEU A 365 -14.82 1.01 24.93
N THR A 366 -14.71 1.97 25.84
CA THR A 366 -15.64 2.15 26.97
C THR A 366 -17.06 2.47 26.50
N ASP A 367 -17.19 3.28 25.45
CA ASP A 367 -18.48 3.61 24.84
C ASP A 367 -19.15 2.35 24.25
N ILE A 368 -18.37 1.43 23.65
CA ILE A 368 -18.89 0.14 23.18
C ILE A 368 -19.44 -0.69 24.36
N VAL A 369 -18.73 -0.76 25.48
CA VAL A 369 -19.18 -1.50 26.67
C VAL A 369 -20.54 -0.99 27.17
N THR A 370 -20.71 0.33 27.20
CA THR A 370 -21.87 0.98 27.83
C THR A 370 -23.08 1.17 26.89
N GLU A 371 -22.86 1.13 25.57
CA GLU A 371 -23.91 1.29 24.57
C GLU A 371 -24.86 0.07 24.54
N LYS A 372 -26.16 0.34 24.73
CA LYS A 372 -27.20 -0.70 24.81
C LYS A 372 -27.58 -1.27 23.44
N LYS A 373 -27.28 -0.54 22.35
CA LYS A 373 -27.54 -0.97 20.97
C LYS A 373 -26.47 -1.94 20.45
N GLU A 374 -25.32 -2.03 21.10
CA GLU A 374 -24.28 -2.99 20.72
C GLU A 374 -24.71 -4.42 21.00
N ASP A 375 -24.25 -5.34 20.16
CA ASP A 375 -24.47 -6.75 20.40
C ASP A 375 -23.67 -7.21 21.65
N PRO A 376 -24.20 -8.19 22.42
CA PRO A 376 -23.55 -8.63 23.66
C PRO A 376 -22.10 -9.11 23.48
N ILE A 377 -21.77 -9.75 22.36
CA ILE A 377 -20.43 -10.28 22.07
C ILE A 377 -19.44 -9.12 21.93
N SER A 378 -19.78 -8.10 21.13
CA SER A 378 -18.95 -6.90 20.97
C SER A 378 -18.74 -6.17 22.30
N ARG A 379 -19.75 -6.11 23.16
CA ARG A 379 -19.64 -5.50 24.50
C ARG A 379 -18.70 -6.30 25.38
N MET A 380 -18.82 -7.62 25.40
CA MET A 380 -17.95 -8.52 26.15
C MET A 380 -16.49 -8.38 25.69
N SER A 381 -16.22 -8.47 24.39
CA SER A 381 -14.88 -8.28 23.84
C SER A 381 -14.32 -6.90 24.17
N ALA A 382 -15.14 -5.85 24.08
CA ALA A 382 -14.72 -4.50 24.39
C ALA A 382 -14.25 -4.36 25.84
N VAL A 383 -14.93 -4.99 26.81
CA VAL A 383 -14.50 -4.99 28.21
C VAL A 383 -13.09 -5.59 28.35
N SER A 384 -12.85 -6.76 27.76
CA SER A 384 -11.52 -7.40 27.77
C SER A 384 -10.44 -6.51 27.15
N TYR A 385 -10.76 -5.85 26.03
CA TYR A 385 -9.86 -4.87 25.42
C TYR A 385 -9.62 -3.65 26.31
N VAL A 386 -10.63 -3.10 27.00
CA VAL A 386 -10.44 -1.98 27.93
C VAL A 386 -9.48 -2.38 29.05
N GLY A 387 -9.74 -3.49 29.74
CA GLY A 387 -8.90 -3.96 30.84
C GLY A 387 -7.45 -4.22 30.39
N SER A 388 -7.29 -4.91 29.25
CA SER A 388 -5.96 -5.19 28.70
C SER A 388 -5.22 -3.92 28.25
N TYR A 389 -5.94 -2.99 27.62
CA TYR A 389 -5.37 -1.73 27.14
C TYR A 389 -4.92 -0.84 28.29
N LEU A 390 -5.77 -0.59 29.28
CA LEU A 390 -5.42 0.27 30.42
C LEU A 390 -4.28 -0.29 31.27
N SER A 391 -4.17 -1.62 31.40
CA SER A 391 -3.08 -2.26 32.14
C SER A 391 -1.74 -2.24 31.42
N ARG A 392 -1.73 -2.21 30.08
CA ARG A 392 -0.50 -2.31 29.26
C ARG A 392 -0.06 -0.99 28.63
N ALA A 393 -0.98 -0.06 28.38
CA ALA A 393 -0.72 1.21 27.72
C ALA A 393 -0.02 2.20 28.67
N ARG A 394 1.29 2.00 28.90
CA ARG A 394 2.13 2.87 29.77
C ARG A 394 2.17 4.35 29.34
N PHE A 395 1.75 4.64 28.10
CA PHE A 395 1.68 6.00 27.56
C PHE A 395 0.40 6.75 27.97
N ILE A 396 -0.60 6.08 28.57
CA ILE A 396 -1.83 6.72 29.04
C ILE A 396 -1.61 7.30 30.45
N SER A 397 -2.20 8.47 30.68
CA SER A 397 -2.12 9.14 31.98
C SER A 397 -2.93 8.40 33.05
N ALA A 398 -2.48 8.47 34.31
CA ALA A 398 -3.23 7.93 35.44
C ALA A 398 -4.63 8.56 35.56
N ASP A 399 -4.76 9.85 35.23
CA ASP A 399 -6.04 10.56 35.25
C ASP A 399 -7.04 9.96 34.25
N THR A 400 -6.58 9.61 33.04
CA THR A 400 -7.41 8.91 32.05
C THR A 400 -7.82 7.54 32.56
N VAL A 401 -6.89 6.76 33.11
CA VAL A 401 -7.19 5.42 33.66
C VAL A 401 -8.27 5.51 34.75
N VAL A 402 -8.10 6.40 35.72
CA VAL A 402 -9.07 6.62 36.80
C VAL A 402 -10.42 7.07 36.24
N THR A 403 -10.44 7.93 35.23
CA THR A 403 -11.67 8.39 34.58
C THR A 403 -12.43 7.25 33.92
N ILE A 404 -11.73 6.37 33.20
CA ILE A 404 -12.37 5.21 32.55
C ILE A 404 -12.85 4.19 33.58
N LEU A 405 -12.03 3.87 34.59
CA LEU A 405 -12.43 2.97 35.68
C LEU A 405 -13.66 3.50 36.42
N LYS A 406 -13.70 4.81 36.69
CA LYS A 406 -14.88 5.43 37.30
C LYS A 406 -16.14 5.24 36.44
N LYS A 407 -16.05 5.44 35.12
CA LYS A 407 -17.18 5.20 34.21
C LYS A 407 -17.68 3.75 34.25
N LEU A 408 -16.77 2.78 34.30
CA LEU A 408 -17.12 1.36 34.39
C LEU A 408 -17.77 1.03 35.75
N VAL A 409 -17.25 1.58 36.85
CA VAL A 409 -17.83 1.43 38.19
C VAL A 409 -19.22 2.06 38.27
N ASP A 410 -19.39 3.28 37.75
CA ASP A 410 -20.68 3.96 37.70
C ASP A 410 -21.70 3.11 36.91
N TRP A 411 -21.27 2.51 35.79
CA TRP A 411 -22.11 1.57 35.03
C TRP A 411 -22.48 0.30 35.83
N CYS A 412 -21.54 -0.27 36.60
CA CYS A 412 -21.81 -1.42 37.47
C CYS A 412 -22.80 -1.08 38.60
N VAL A 413 -22.68 0.12 39.19
CA VAL A 413 -23.62 0.61 40.22
C VAL A 413 -25.01 0.78 39.62
N ASP A 414 -25.11 1.43 38.46
CA ASP A 414 -26.37 1.57 37.74
C ASP A 414 -26.98 0.20 37.44
N TYR A 415 -26.18 -0.77 37.01
CA TYR A 415 -26.66 -2.13 36.76
C TYR A 415 -27.29 -2.76 38.01
N CYS A 416 -26.61 -2.68 39.16
CA CYS A 416 -27.12 -3.19 40.44
C CYS A 416 -28.45 -2.53 40.85
N ASP A 417 -28.56 -1.22 40.71
CA ASP A 417 -29.78 -0.46 41.01
C ASP A 417 -30.95 -0.87 40.11
N HIS A 418 -30.69 -1.15 38.84
CA HIS A 418 -31.72 -1.62 37.90
C HIS A 418 -32.17 -3.05 38.24
N GLN A 419 -31.26 -3.96 38.58
CA GLN A 419 -31.63 -5.33 38.96
C GLN A 419 -32.38 -5.38 40.31
N SER A 420 -32.02 -4.52 41.26
CA SER A 420 -32.68 -4.43 42.58
C SER A 420 -34.15 -4.03 42.50
N LYS A 421 -34.52 -3.31 41.43
CA LYS A 421 -35.90 -2.84 41.17
C LYS A 421 -36.71 -3.79 40.28
N ARG A 422 -36.08 -4.85 39.75
CA ARG A 422 -36.69 -5.76 38.77
C ARG A 422 -37.52 -6.82 39.47
N GLU A 423 -38.79 -6.96 39.07
CA GLU A 423 -39.65 -8.06 39.54
C GLU A 423 -39.23 -9.39 38.91
N ALA A 424 -39.44 -10.47 39.68
CA ALA A 424 -38.96 -11.83 39.41
C ALA A 424 -39.29 -12.32 37.99
N THR A 425 -38.30 -12.25 37.12
CA THR A 425 -38.29 -12.76 35.73
C THR A 425 -37.06 -13.68 35.57
N PRO A 426 -36.91 -14.43 34.46
CA PRO A 426 -35.88 -15.47 34.35
C PRO A 426 -34.48 -14.92 34.65
N ILE A 427 -33.63 -15.80 35.21
CA ILE A 427 -32.26 -15.50 35.66
C ILE A 427 -31.57 -14.60 34.62
N PRO A 428 -31.28 -13.33 34.95
CA PRO A 428 -30.64 -12.44 34.00
C PRO A 428 -29.26 -12.96 33.64
N ASN A 429 -28.87 -12.87 32.37
CA ASN A 429 -27.47 -13.07 32.01
C ASN A 429 -26.64 -11.92 32.58
N HIS A 430 -25.84 -12.22 33.61
CA HIS A 430 -24.99 -11.27 34.34
C HIS A 430 -23.55 -11.23 33.80
N GLN A 431 -23.22 -11.94 32.72
CA GLN A 431 -21.85 -12.07 32.19
C GLN A 431 -21.16 -10.73 31.95
N LEU A 432 -21.84 -9.77 31.31
CA LEU A 432 -21.26 -8.45 31.06
C LEU A 432 -20.96 -7.68 32.35
N PHE A 433 -21.79 -7.85 33.37
CA PHE A 433 -21.55 -7.25 34.67
C PHE A 433 -20.30 -7.88 35.32
N TYR A 434 -20.20 -9.20 35.35
CA TYR A 434 -19.04 -9.90 35.90
C TYR A 434 -17.75 -9.56 35.15
N ALA A 435 -17.78 -9.54 33.82
CA ALA A 435 -16.64 -9.15 33.01
C ALA A 435 -16.22 -7.71 33.25
N THR A 436 -17.17 -6.78 33.47
CA THR A 436 -16.84 -5.38 33.76
C THR A 436 -16.25 -5.20 35.16
N CYS A 437 -16.59 -6.09 36.10
CA CYS A 437 -15.99 -6.12 37.43
C CYS A 437 -14.57 -6.69 37.45
N GLN A 438 -14.27 -7.62 36.54
CA GLN A 438 -12.94 -8.23 36.34
C GLN A 438 -11.98 -7.22 35.70
#